data_AF-A0A0Q7KD95-F1
#
_entry.id   AF-A0A0Q7KD95-F1
#
_cell.length_a   1.000
_cell.length_b   1.000
_cell.length_c   1.000
_cell.angle_alpha   90.00
_cell.angle_beta   90.00
_cell.angle_gamma   90.00
#
_symmetry.space_group_name_H-M   'P 1'
#
loop_
_entity.id
_entity.type
_entity.pdbx_description
1 polymer ?
#
loop_
_entity_poly.entity_id
_entity_poly.type
_entity_poly.pdbx_seq_one_letter_code
_entity_poly.pdbx_strand_id
1 'polypeptide(L)'
;MPTAPVSARDRLVAAAFDLFDVRGFDETTVDDIAKAAGVGRTTFFRHFGSKESVIFPEHDDLLARIAGRLDAGDAASSDVAVSEAARLVLRYYVGEGDRARIRYRLISSVPVLKAREIASIRQYQSLFARALSGWAEDDVDAVLRAELLASAIVTAHNHVLRRWLRGEVDDPEDAFGHAMSVVLEQARGAGQGGAGETTVVVVRGGSTPEQVAAAVQRTLKGQ
;
A
#
# COMPACT_ATOMS: atom_id res chain seq x y z
N MET A 1 15.95 -28.66 16.52
CA MET A 1 16.61 -27.52 17.21
C MET A 1 15.63 -26.95 18.23
N PRO A 2 16.04 -26.55 19.44
CA PRO A 2 15.14 -25.85 20.35
C PRO A 2 14.83 -24.47 19.74
N THR A 3 13.55 -24.15 19.57
CA THR A 3 13.11 -22.83 19.14
C THR A 3 13.60 -21.79 20.15
N ALA A 4 14.23 -20.71 19.66
CA ALA A 4 14.65 -19.60 20.51
C ALA A 4 13.50 -19.17 21.45
N PRO A 5 13.79 -18.77 22.70
CA PRO A 5 12.74 -18.36 23.63
C PRO A 5 11.92 -17.22 23.04
N VAL A 6 10.59 -17.38 23.02
CA VAL A 6 9.64 -16.38 22.51
C VAL A 6 9.87 -15.05 23.22
N SER A 7 10.14 -13.99 22.47
CA SER A 7 10.55 -12.70 23.04
C SER A 7 9.41 -12.09 23.88
N ALA A 8 9.75 -11.21 24.82
CA ALA A 8 8.73 -10.48 25.59
C ALA A 8 7.78 -9.69 24.69
N ARG A 9 8.29 -9.16 23.58
CA ARG A 9 7.52 -8.46 22.55
C ARG A 9 6.52 -9.40 21.88
N ASP A 10 6.93 -10.60 21.49
CA ASP A 10 6.04 -11.55 20.81
C ASP A 10 4.95 -12.07 21.74
N ARG A 11 5.28 -12.30 23.03
CA ARG A 11 4.27 -12.65 24.04
C ARG A 11 3.25 -11.55 24.26
N LEU A 12 3.69 -10.29 24.27
CA LEU A 12 2.80 -9.12 24.36
C LEU A 12 1.86 -9.02 23.16
N VAL A 13 2.37 -9.21 21.95
CA VAL A 13 1.55 -9.22 20.72
C VAL A 13 0.53 -10.36 20.77
N ALA A 14 0.97 -11.59 21.08
CA ALA A 14 0.07 -12.73 21.19
C ALA A 14 -1.07 -12.47 22.20
N ALA A 15 -0.72 -12.07 23.42
CA ALA A 15 -1.69 -11.78 24.47
C ALA A 15 -2.67 -10.66 24.08
N ALA A 16 -2.18 -9.62 23.39
CA ALA A 16 -3.04 -8.53 22.93
C ALA A 16 -4.07 -9.02 21.90
N PHE A 17 -3.63 -9.76 20.87
CA PHE A 17 -4.53 -10.28 19.85
C PHE A 17 -5.57 -11.25 20.44
N ASP A 18 -5.19 -12.12 21.36
CA ASP A 18 -6.10 -13.03 22.05
C ASP A 18 -7.16 -12.27 22.86
N LEU A 19 -6.75 -11.26 23.62
CA LEU A 19 -7.68 -10.44 24.41
C LEU A 19 -8.59 -9.58 23.53
N PHE A 20 -8.07 -9.01 22.45
CA PHE A 20 -8.88 -8.21 21.53
C PHE A 20 -9.92 -9.04 20.78
N ASP A 21 -9.60 -10.29 20.44
CA ASP A 21 -10.58 -11.18 19.78
C ASP A 21 -11.69 -11.62 20.73
N VAL A 22 -11.38 -11.80 22.02
CA VAL A 22 -12.36 -12.25 23.03
C VAL A 22 -13.20 -11.11 23.63
N ARG A 23 -12.58 -9.97 23.94
CA ARG A 23 -13.21 -8.85 24.69
C ARG A 23 -13.40 -7.59 23.85
N GLY A 24 -12.76 -7.51 22.69
CA GLY A 24 -12.68 -6.27 21.92
C GLY A 24 -11.56 -5.34 22.38
N PHE A 25 -11.29 -4.34 21.54
CA PHE A 25 -10.19 -3.39 21.74
C PHE A 25 -10.42 -2.49 22.96
N ASP A 26 -11.60 -1.91 23.09
CA ASP A 26 -11.88 -0.88 24.10
C ASP A 26 -11.90 -1.45 25.53
N GLU A 27 -12.44 -2.66 25.71
CA GLU A 27 -12.50 -3.33 27.02
C GLU A 27 -11.17 -3.93 27.47
N THR A 28 -10.18 -4.02 26.59
CA THR A 28 -8.85 -4.56 26.91
C THR A 28 -7.90 -3.45 27.32
N THR A 29 -7.29 -3.56 28.51
CA THR A 29 -6.31 -2.60 29.02
C THR A 29 -4.86 -3.05 28.78
N VAL A 30 -3.91 -2.12 28.85
CA VAL A 30 -2.46 -2.43 28.80
C VAL A 30 -2.05 -3.35 29.96
N ASP A 31 -2.68 -3.22 31.13
CA ASP A 31 -2.37 -4.07 32.28
C ASP A 31 -2.86 -5.50 32.09
N ASP A 32 -4.03 -5.68 31.47
CA ASP A 32 -4.53 -7.01 31.08
C ASP A 32 -3.56 -7.71 30.13
N ILE A 33 -3.09 -6.99 29.11
CA ILE A 33 -2.14 -7.51 28.12
C ILE A 33 -0.81 -7.87 28.79
N ALA A 34 -0.25 -6.96 29.59
CA ALA A 34 1.03 -7.19 30.27
C ALA A 34 0.94 -8.40 31.22
N LYS A 35 -0.14 -8.48 32.01
CA LYS A 35 -0.42 -9.60 32.91
C LYS A 35 -0.54 -10.93 32.14
N ALA A 36 -1.30 -10.95 31.04
CA ALA A 36 -1.46 -12.14 30.20
C ALA A 36 -0.15 -12.57 29.54
N ALA A 37 0.71 -11.64 29.17
CA ALA A 37 2.04 -11.91 28.59
C ALA A 37 3.13 -12.28 29.63
N GLY A 38 2.79 -12.24 30.94
CA GLY A 38 3.72 -12.52 32.04
C GLY A 38 4.81 -11.46 32.19
N VAL A 39 4.51 -10.19 31.88
CA VAL A 39 5.44 -9.06 31.99
C VAL A 39 4.82 -7.90 32.75
N GLY A 40 5.64 -6.97 33.24
CA GLY A 40 5.15 -5.75 33.87
C GLY A 40 4.71 -4.67 32.87
N ARG A 41 3.84 -3.75 33.31
CA ARG A 41 3.39 -2.57 32.52
C ARG A 41 4.55 -1.76 31.94
N THR A 42 5.63 -1.55 32.70
CA THR A 42 6.84 -0.85 32.21
C THR A 42 7.50 -1.58 31.04
N THR A 43 7.45 -2.92 31.03
CA THR A 43 7.96 -3.71 29.89
C THR A 43 7.07 -3.55 28.66
N PHE A 44 5.74 -3.46 28.83
CA PHE A 44 4.85 -3.12 27.71
C PHE A 44 5.28 -1.78 27.07
N PHE A 45 5.38 -0.71 27.86
CA PHE A 45 5.68 0.63 27.33
C PHE A 45 7.09 0.76 26.75
N ARG A 46 8.03 -0.07 27.19
CA ARG A 46 9.36 -0.17 26.56
C ARG A 46 9.28 -0.72 25.13
N HIS A 47 8.34 -1.61 24.84
CA HIS A 47 8.16 -2.19 23.51
C HIS A 47 7.14 -1.44 22.65
N PHE A 48 6.10 -0.89 23.26
CA PHE A 48 4.99 -0.26 22.57
C PHE A 48 4.62 1.07 23.22
N GLY A 49 4.66 2.17 22.47
CA GLY A 49 4.33 3.49 22.99
C GLY A 49 2.86 3.65 23.40
N SER A 50 1.97 2.78 22.92
CA SER A 50 0.54 2.81 23.21
C SER A 50 -0.13 1.45 23.00
N LYS A 51 -1.41 1.32 23.41
CA LYS A 51 -2.22 0.11 23.16
C LYS A 51 -2.40 -0.12 21.66
N GLU A 52 -2.64 0.94 20.89
CA GLU A 52 -2.79 0.90 19.43
C GLU A 52 -1.52 0.39 18.75
N SER A 53 -0.35 0.70 19.30
CA SER A 53 0.93 0.32 18.71
C SER A 53 1.14 -1.20 18.68
N VAL A 54 0.52 -1.95 19.59
CA VAL A 54 0.62 -3.43 19.62
C VAL A 54 -0.09 -4.09 18.44
N ILE A 55 -1.04 -3.39 17.80
CA ILE A 55 -1.74 -3.86 16.60
C ILE A 55 -0.79 -3.87 15.40
N PHE A 56 0.23 -3.02 15.40
CA PHE A 56 1.17 -2.78 14.30
C PHE A 56 2.63 -2.98 14.75
N PRO A 57 2.99 -4.15 15.32
CA PRO A 57 4.23 -4.29 16.06
C PRO A 57 5.46 -4.06 15.17
N GLU A 58 5.45 -4.58 13.94
CA GLU A 58 6.59 -4.61 13.01
C GLU A 58 6.47 -3.58 11.87
N HIS A 59 5.65 -2.55 12.06
CA HIS A 59 5.37 -1.60 11.00
C HIS A 59 6.62 -0.85 10.54
N ASP A 60 7.43 -0.37 11.49
CA ASP A 60 8.65 0.39 11.21
C ASP A 60 9.71 -0.48 10.53
N ASP A 61 9.88 -1.73 10.99
CA ASP A 61 10.79 -2.71 10.37
C ASP A 61 10.35 -3.06 8.94
N LEU A 62 9.05 -3.22 8.71
CA LEU A 62 8.50 -3.48 7.39
C LEU A 62 8.69 -2.27 6.46
N LEU A 63 8.48 -1.05 6.94
CA LEU A 63 8.77 0.17 6.19
C LEU A 63 10.25 0.26 5.80
N ALA A 64 11.16 -0.07 6.72
CA ALA A 64 12.60 -0.08 6.42
C ALA A 64 12.96 -1.13 5.36
N ARG A 65 12.34 -2.32 5.39
CA ARG A 65 12.55 -3.37 4.37
C ARG A 65 12.03 -2.95 3.00
N ILE A 66 10.87 -2.28 2.94
CA ILE A 66 10.32 -1.73 1.70
C ILE A 66 11.24 -0.66 1.14
N ALA A 67 11.65 0.30 1.99
CA ALA A 67 12.58 1.35 1.61
C ALA A 67 13.88 0.74 1.07
N GLY A 68 14.51 -0.19 1.79
CA GLY A 68 15.72 -0.85 1.32
C GLY A 68 15.55 -1.64 0.02
N ARG A 69 14.37 -2.25 -0.21
CA ARG A 69 14.08 -2.92 -1.49
C ARG A 69 13.95 -1.93 -2.64
N LEU A 70 13.33 -0.78 -2.40
CA LEU A 70 13.20 0.30 -3.38
C LEU A 70 14.55 0.99 -3.62
N ASP A 71 15.34 1.28 -2.60
CA ASP A 71 16.65 1.94 -2.75
C ASP A 71 17.66 1.10 -3.56
N ALA A 72 17.46 -0.23 -3.63
CA ALA A 72 18.26 -1.14 -4.46
C ALA A 72 17.79 -1.25 -5.93
N GLY A 73 16.69 -0.58 -6.30
CA GLY A 73 16.17 -0.56 -7.67
C GLY A 73 16.65 0.65 -8.47
N ASP A 74 16.39 0.62 -9.77
CA ASP A 74 16.69 1.67 -10.74
C ASP A 74 15.59 1.74 -11.82
N ALA A 75 15.75 2.63 -12.81
CA ALA A 75 14.81 2.76 -13.92
C ALA A 75 14.57 1.43 -14.67
N ALA A 76 15.64 0.67 -14.94
CA ALA A 76 15.58 -0.58 -15.68
C ALA A 76 14.89 -1.72 -14.92
N SER A 77 14.92 -1.66 -13.58
CA SER A 77 14.34 -2.67 -12.69
C SER A 77 13.10 -2.19 -11.91
N SER A 78 12.59 -0.99 -12.23
CA SER A 78 11.53 -0.30 -11.49
C SER A 78 10.30 -1.17 -11.24
N ASP A 79 9.77 -1.81 -12.29
CA ASP A 79 8.60 -2.71 -12.21
C ASP A 79 8.80 -3.87 -11.22
N VAL A 80 9.99 -4.49 -11.26
CA VAL A 80 10.36 -5.60 -10.36
C VAL A 80 10.56 -5.07 -8.95
N ALA A 81 11.18 -3.91 -8.80
CA ALA A 81 11.43 -3.27 -7.51
C ALA A 81 10.13 -2.92 -6.77
N VAL A 82 9.18 -2.26 -7.46
CA VAL A 82 7.89 -1.92 -6.84
C VAL A 82 7.05 -3.15 -6.55
N SER A 83 7.06 -4.15 -7.44
CA SER A 83 6.30 -5.39 -7.24
C SER A 83 6.83 -6.17 -6.02
N GLU A 84 8.14 -6.33 -5.89
CA GLU A 84 8.74 -7.01 -4.73
C GLU A 84 8.55 -6.23 -3.44
N ALA A 85 8.67 -4.90 -3.49
CA ALA A 85 8.43 -4.04 -2.33
C ALA A 85 6.98 -4.15 -1.83
N ALA A 86 5.99 -4.08 -2.72
CA ALA A 86 4.59 -4.25 -2.35
C ALA A 86 4.27 -5.69 -1.91
N ARG A 87 4.95 -6.70 -2.48
CA ARG A 87 4.82 -8.10 -2.07
C ARG A 87 5.32 -8.35 -0.65
N LEU A 88 6.31 -7.60 -0.16
CA LEU A 88 6.76 -7.70 1.24
C LEU A 88 5.61 -7.42 2.23
N VAL A 89 4.78 -6.43 1.94
CA VAL A 89 3.60 -6.12 2.77
C VAL A 89 2.60 -7.26 2.71
N LEU A 90 2.32 -7.78 1.50
CA LEU A 90 1.37 -8.87 1.34
C LEU A 90 1.81 -10.11 2.13
N ARG A 91 3.06 -10.54 1.95
CA ARG A 91 3.63 -11.69 2.66
C ARG A 91 3.65 -11.52 4.17
N TYR A 92 3.83 -10.30 4.65
CA TYR A 92 3.72 -10.01 6.07
C TYR A 92 2.32 -10.35 6.60
N TYR A 93 1.26 -9.88 5.95
CA TYR A 93 -0.12 -10.21 6.35
C TYR A 93 -0.47 -11.70 6.15
N VAL A 94 -0.01 -12.30 5.07
CA VAL A 94 -0.23 -13.74 4.81
C VAL A 94 0.45 -14.59 5.88
N GLY A 95 1.70 -14.24 6.25
CA GLY A 95 2.46 -14.94 7.29
C GLY A 95 1.86 -14.80 8.70
N GLU A 96 1.08 -13.75 8.96
CA GLU A 96 0.36 -13.56 10.22
C GLU A 96 -0.88 -14.44 10.37
N GLY A 97 -1.43 -14.97 9.27
CA GLY A 97 -2.60 -15.85 9.28
C GLY A 97 -3.81 -15.22 9.96
N ASP A 98 -4.38 -15.90 10.96
CA ASP A 98 -5.61 -15.46 11.65
C ASP A 98 -5.45 -14.10 12.34
N ARG A 99 -4.24 -13.73 12.78
CA ARG A 99 -3.98 -12.40 13.37
C ARG A 99 -4.25 -11.28 12.37
N ALA A 100 -3.96 -11.48 11.09
CA ALA A 100 -4.27 -10.51 10.06
C ALA A 100 -5.78 -10.28 9.94
N ARG A 101 -6.60 -11.33 10.10
CA ARG A 101 -8.07 -11.24 10.10
C ARG A 101 -8.60 -10.52 11.34
N ILE A 102 -8.04 -10.80 12.52
CA ILE A 102 -8.38 -10.07 13.76
C ILE A 102 -8.05 -8.58 13.57
N ARG A 103 -6.83 -8.26 13.14
CA ARG A 103 -6.41 -6.88 12.85
C ARG A 103 -7.38 -6.20 11.89
N TYR A 104 -7.75 -6.86 10.80
CA TYR A 104 -8.69 -6.32 9.81
C TYR A 104 -10.05 -5.99 10.42
N ARG A 105 -10.61 -6.87 11.25
CA ARG A 105 -11.88 -6.61 11.97
C ARG A 105 -11.75 -5.41 12.89
N LEU A 106 -10.69 -5.35 13.69
CA LEU A 106 -10.45 -4.25 14.64
C LEU A 106 -10.29 -2.90 13.92
N ILE A 107 -9.51 -2.84 12.85
CA ILE A 107 -9.33 -1.61 12.06
C ILE A 107 -10.66 -1.17 11.43
N SER A 108 -11.50 -2.11 11.02
CA SER A 108 -12.79 -1.80 10.40
C SER A 108 -13.82 -1.23 11.39
N SER A 109 -13.73 -1.57 12.67
CA SER A 109 -14.69 -1.16 13.71
C SER A 109 -14.19 -0.06 14.64
N VAL A 110 -12.87 0.09 14.83
CA VAL A 110 -12.28 1.02 15.81
C VAL A 110 -11.72 2.27 15.11
N PRO A 111 -12.31 3.47 15.32
CA PRO A 111 -11.93 4.68 14.59
C PRO A 111 -10.46 5.09 14.74
N VAL A 112 -9.89 4.97 15.94
CA VAL A 112 -8.48 5.34 16.18
C VAL A 112 -7.51 4.42 15.42
N LEU A 113 -7.84 3.13 15.28
CA LEU A 113 -7.02 2.19 14.50
C LEU A 113 -7.13 2.46 12.99
N LYS A 114 -8.33 2.83 12.52
CA LYS A 114 -8.54 3.24 11.12
C LYS A 114 -7.76 4.50 10.76
N ALA A 115 -7.75 5.50 11.65
CA ALA A 115 -6.96 6.72 11.44
C ALA A 115 -5.46 6.39 11.35
N ARG A 116 -4.98 5.49 12.21
CA ARG A 116 -3.59 5.00 12.16
C ARG A 116 -3.29 4.25 10.86
N GLU A 117 -4.18 3.37 10.41
CA GLU A 117 -4.03 2.66 9.13
C GLU A 117 -3.92 3.64 7.96
N ILE A 118 -4.75 4.68 7.91
CA ILE A 118 -4.69 5.71 6.87
C ILE A 118 -3.32 6.41 6.87
N ALA A 119 -2.80 6.76 8.05
CA ALA A 119 -1.48 7.36 8.16
C ALA A 119 -0.37 6.41 7.65
N SER A 120 -0.43 5.13 8.01
CA SER A 120 0.45 4.08 7.51
C SER A 120 0.39 3.92 5.98
N ILE A 121 -0.82 3.88 5.41
CA ILE A 121 -1.03 3.82 3.94
C ILE A 121 -0.35 5.00 3.24
N ARG A 122 -0.46 6.21 3.81
CA ARG A 122 0.19 7.40 3.26
C ARG A 122 1.72 7.31 3.30
N GLN A 123 2.29 6.76 4.37
CA GLN A 123 3.73 6.54 4.47
C GLN A 123 4.22 5.55 3.41
N TYR A 124 3.52 4.41 3.22
CA TYR A 124 3.85 3.47 2.16
C TYR A 124 3.78 4.12 0.79
N GLN A 125 2.70 4.84 0.47
CA GLN A 125 2.54 5.52 -0.81
C GLN A 125 3.68 6.52 -1.08
N SER A 126 4.12 7.26 -0.05
CA SER A 126 5.23 8.21 -0.17
C SER A 126 6.56 7.53 -0.50
N LEU A 127 6.84 6.35 0.07
CA LEU A 127 8.04 5.58 -0.28
C LEU A 127 8.07 5.18 -1.76
N PHE A 128 6.94 4.67 -2.28
CA PHE A 128 6.83 4.31 -3.70
C PHE A 128 6.97 5.53 -4.60
N ALA A 129 6.26 6.62 -4.31
CA ALA A 129 6.31 7.83 -5.12
C ALA A 129 7.72 8.43 -5.18
N ARG A 130 8.42 8.47 -4.03
CA ARG A 130 9.81 8.95 -3.96
C ARG A 130 10.76 8.09 -4.79
N ALA A 131 10.67 6.77 -4.69
CA ALA A 131 11.51 5.86 -5.47
C ALA A 131 11.25 5.99 -6.97
N LEU A 132 9.98 5.94 -7.37
CA LEU A 132 9.55 6.09 -8.77
C LEU A 132 9.99 7.44 -9.36
N SER A 133 9.85 8.53 -8.61
CA SER A 133 10.33 9.85 -9.05
C SER A 133 11.86 9.90 -9.16
N GLY A 134 12.60 9.19 -8.31
CA GLY A 134 14.05 9.12 -8.38
C GLY A 134 14.58 8.29 -9.56
N TRP A 135 13.76 7.43 -10.13
CA TRP A 135 14.09 6.62 -11.31
C TRP A 135 13.57 7.21 -12.63
N ALA A 136 12.64 8.14 -12.56
CA ALA A 136 12.04 8.74 -13.74
C ALA A 136 13.04 9.65 -14.48
N GLU A 137 12.85 9.78 -15.78
CA GLU A 137 13.49 10.85 -16.54
C GLU A 137 12.98 12.21 -16.04
N ASP A 138 13.84 13.22 -16.13
CA ASP A 138 13.53 14.55 -15.64
C ASP A 138 12.62 15.28 -16.64
N ASP A 139 11.32 15.23 -16.39
CA ASP A 139 10.32 16.03 -17.10
C ASP A 139 9.22 16.55 -16.17
N VAL A 140 8.44 17.51 -16.69
CA VAL A 140 7.44 18.27 -15.93
C VAL A 140 6.37 17.38 -15.27
N ASP A 141 6.09 16.22 -15.83
CA ASP A 141 5.04 15.31 -15.39
C ASP A 141 5.59 14.08 -14.64
N ALA A 142 6.92 13.95 -14.48
CA ALA A 142 7.57 12.81 -13.84
C ALA A 142 7.05 12.56 -12.41
N VAL A 143 6.93 13.62 -11.62
CA VAL A 143 6.41 13.56 -10.24
C VAL A 143 4.94 13.11 -10.23
N LEU A 144 4.12 13.68 -11.11
CA LEU A 144 2.70 13.32 -11.20
C LEU A 144 2.52 11.85 -11.58
N ARG A 145 3.27 11.36 -12.58
CA ARG A 145 3.23 9.94 -12.98
C ARG A 145 3.69 9.02 -11.85
N ALA A 146 4.73 9.40 -11.11
CA ALA A 146 5.20 8.65 -9.95
C ALA A 146 4.14 8.58 -8.84
N GLU A 147 3.46 9.68 -8.52
CA GLU A 147 2.39 9.71 -7.53
C GLU A 147 1.17 8.87 -7.94
N LEU A 148 0.77 8.96 -9.22
CA LEU A 148 -0.33 8.16 -9.79
C LEU A 148 -0.02 6.67 -9.72
N LEU A 149 1.17 6.26 -10.17
CA LEU A 149 1.59 4.86 -10.14
C LEU A 149 1.71 4.35 -8.70
N ALA A 150 2.31 5.12 -7.79
CA ALA A 150 2.37 4.76 -6.38
C ALA A 150 0.98 4.57 -5.77
N SER A 151 0.02 5.44 -6.11
CA SER A 151 -1.37 5.31 -5.65
C SER A 151 -2.03 4.05 -6.22
N ALA A 152 -1.82 3.75 -7.50
CA ALA A 152 -2.35 2.55 -8.14
C ALA A 152 -1.80 1.26 -7.53
N ILE A 153 -0.49 1.19 -7.26
CA ILE A 153 0.17 0.06 -6.60
C ILE A 153 -0.45 -0.21 -5.22
N VAL A 154 -0.55 0.83 -4.38
CA VAL A 154 -1.12 0.71 -3.03
C VAL A 154 -2.60 0.32 -3.08
N THR A 155 -3.34 0.82 -4.08
CA THR A 155 -4.75 0.47 -4.29
C THR A 155 -4.91 -0.99 -4.69
N ALA A 156 -4.13 -1.47 -5.67
CA ALA A 156 -4.14 -2.86 -6.10
C ALA A 156 -3.77 -3.81 -4.96
N HIS A 157 -2.72 -3.48 -4.21
CA HIS A 157 -2.32 -4.22 -3.01
C HIS A 157 -3.46 -4.32 -1.99
N ASN A 158 -4.06 -3.19 -1.60
CA ASN A 158 -5.15 -3.17 -0.62
C ASN A 158 -6.41 -3.90 -1.13
N HIS A 159 -6.69 -3.81 -2.43
CA HIS A 159 -7.79 -4.55 -3.05
C HIS A 159 -7.62 -6.06 -2.85
N VAL A 160 -6.45 -6.60 -3.21
CA VAL A 160 -6.15 -8.03 -3.08
C VAL A 160 -6.14 -8.45 -1.61
N LEU A 161 -5.44 -7.71 -0.75
CA LEU A 161 -5.33 -8.01 0.68
C LEU A 161 -6.71 -8.09 1.34
N ARG A 162 -7.59 -7.11 1.08
CA ARG A 162 -8.94 -7.08 1.66
C ARG A 162 -9.84 -8.21 1.16
N ARG A 163 -9.69 -8.64 -0.09
CA ARG A 163 -10.43 -9.79 -0.63
C ARG A 163 -9.98 -11.08 0.03
N TRP A 164 -8.67 -11.28 0.17
CA TRP A 164 -8.11 -12.44 0.89
C TRP A 164 -8.53 -12.47 2.37
N LEU A 165 -8.49 -11.33 3.05
CA LEU A 165 -8.95 -11.20 4.45
C LEU A 165 -10.44 -11.52 4.63
N ARG A 166 -11.26 -11.32 3.59
CA ARG A 166 -12.67 -11.71 3.53
C ARG A 166 -12.91 -13.15 3.07
N GLY A 167 -11.86 -13.88 2.67
CA GLY A 167 -11.96 -15.25 2.16
C GLY A 167 -12.47 -15.33 0.72
N GLU A 168 -12.36 -14.25 -0.06
CA GLU A 168 -12.81 -14.17 -1.46
C GLU A 168 -11.71 -14.56 -2.46
N VAL A 169 -10.51 -14.88 -1.97
CA VAL A 169 -9.32 -15.26 -2.73
C VAL A 169 -8.58 -16.32 -1.94
N ASP A 170 -8.33 -17.47 -2.56
CA ASP A 170 -7.57 -18.57 -1.94
C ASP A 170 -6.06 -18.37 -2.06
N ASP A 171 -5.59 -17.92 -3.24
CA ASP A 171 -4.18 -17.61 -3.50
C ASP A 171 -3.96 -16.08 -3.61
N PRO A 172 -3.58 -15.41 -2.50
CA PRO A 172 -3.33 -13.98 -2.51
C PRO A 172 -2.08 -13.59 -3.32
N GLU A 173 -1.09 -14.48 -3.47
CA GLU A 173 0.15 -14.17 -4.20
C GLU A 173 -0.09 -14.14 -5.70
N ASP A 174 -0.85 -15.10 -6.24
CA ASP A 174 -1.28 -15.11 -7.63
C ASP A 174 -2.18 -13.90 -7.95
N ALA A 175 -3.20 -13.66 -7.12
CA ALA A 175 -4.10 -12.51 -7.27
C ALA A 175 -3.34 -11.17 -7.21
N PHE A 176 -2.32 -11.07 -6.37
CA PHE A 176 -1.44 -9.91 -6.30
C PHE A 176 -0.58 -9.76 -7.57
N GLY A 177 -0.01 -10.85 -8.06
CA GLY A 177 0.74 -10.87 -9.33
C GLY A 177 -0.10 -10.32 -10.48
N HIS A 178 -1.34 -10.78 -10.60
CA HIS A 178 -2.30 -10.29 -11.60
C HIS A 178 -2.66 -8.80 -11.38
N ALA A 179 -2.94 -8.39 -10.15
CA ALA A 179 -3.28 -6.99 -9.87
C ALA A 179 -2.13 -6.03 -10.20
N MET A 180 -0.89 -6.43 -9.92
CA MET A 180 0.30 -5.65 -10.28
C MET A 180 0.52 -5.62 -11.79
N SER A 181 0.27 -6.73 -12.52
CA SER A 181 0.39 -6.71 -13.98
C SER A 181 -0.58 -5.71 -14.61
N VAL A 182 -1.83 -5.66 -14.14
CA VAL A 182 -2.83 -4.68 -14.58
C VAL A 182 -2.35 -3.24 -14.32
N VAL A 183 -1.83 -2.94 -13.13
CA VAL A 183 -1.32 -1.61 -12.78
C VAL A 183 -0.16 -1.20 -13.71
N LEU A 184 0.81 -2.09 -13.92
CA LEU A 184 1.99 -1.80 -14.74
C LEU A 184 1.65 -1.67 -16.22
N GLU A 185 0.73 -2.50 -16.74
CA GLU A 185 0.22 -2.39 -18.11
C GLU A 185 -0.50 -1.05 -18.34
N GLN A 186 -1.33 -0.62 -17.39
CA GLN A 186 -2.01 0.68 -17.47
C GLN A 186 -1.02 1.85 -17.44
N ALA A 187 0.03 1.78 -16.61
CA ALA A 187 1.05 2.81 -16.56
C ALA A 187 1.83 2.92 -17.88
N ARG A 188 2.20 1.78 -18.48
CA ARG A 188 2.86 1.73 -19.80
C ARG A 188 1.92 2.22 -20.91
N GLY A 189 0.66 1.81 -20.89
CA GLY A 189 -0.37 2.21 -21.85
C GLY A 189 -0.70 3.70 -21.78
N ALA A 190 -0.69 4.29 -20.58
CA ALA A 190 -0.84 5.73 -20.38
C ALA A 190 0.35 6.52 -20.96
N GLY A 191 1.58 5.97 -20.88
CA GLY A 191 2.76 6.53 -21.56
C GLY A 191 2.73 6.37 -23.09
N GLN A 192 2.08 5.32 -23.60
CA GLN A 192 1.88 5.10 -25.04
C GLN A 192 0.67 5.85 -25.62
N GLY A 193 -0.21 6.38 -24.78
CA GLY A 193 -1.29 7.29 -25.16
C GLY A 193 -0.82 8.63 -25.74
N GLY A 194 0.49 8.90 -25.70
CA GLY A 194 1.15 10.02 -26.39
C GLY A 194 1.67 9.70 -27.80
N ALA A 195 1.57 8.44 -28.27
CA ALA A 195 2.05 8.03 -29.61
C ALA A 195 0.90 7.66 -30.58
N GLY A 196 -0.31 8.17 -30.32
CA GLY A 196 -1.33 8.41 -31.33
C GLY A 196 -1.72 9.89 -31.23
N GLU A 197 -1.28 10.69 -32.19
CA GLU A 197 -1.38 12.16 -32.21
C GLU A 197 -2.77 12.66 -31.78
N THR A 198 -2.91 13.10 -30.52
CA THR A 198 -4.16 13.72 -30.06
C THR A 198 -4.10 15.21 -30.38
N THR A 199 -4.77 15.59 -31.45
CA THR A 199 -4.87 16.99 -31.89
C THR A 199 -6.08 17.67 -31.26
N VAL A 200 -5.86 18.62 -30.35
CA VAL A 200 -6.93 19.45 -29.77
C VAL A 200 -7.16 20.70 -30.64
N VAL A 201 -8.35 20.83 -31.23
CA VAL A 201 -8.75 21.98 -32.06
C VAL A 201 -9.76 22.84 -31.30
N VAL A 202 -9.34 24.05 -30.90
CA VAL A 202 -10.21 24.99 -30.19
C VAL A 202 -10.96 25.87 -31.20
N VAL A 203 -12.29 25.84 -31.13
CA VAL A 203 -13.19 26.68 -31.95
C VAL A 203 -13.99 27.63 -31.06
N ARG A 204 -14.35 28.82 -31.59
CA ARG A 204 -15.14 29.79 -30.84
C ARG A 204 -16.61 29.39 -30.79
N GLY A 205 -17.29 29.71 -29.69
CA GLY A 205 -18.74 29.55 -29.57
C GLY A 205 -19.47 30.33 -30.67
N GLY A 206 -20.27 29.62 -31.47
CA GLY A 206 -20.94 30.15 -32.66
C GLY A 206 -20.40 29.65 -34.00
N SER A 207 -19.37 28.80 -34.01
CA SER A 207 -18.84 28.19 -35.24
C SER A 207 -19.85 27.22 -35.87
N THR A 208 -20.02 27.25 -37.19
CA THR A 208 -20.86 26.28 -37.90
C THR A 208 -20.16 24.92 -38.00
N PRO A 209 -20.92 23.82 -38.21
CA PRO A 209 -20.34 22.50 -38.36
C PRO A 209 -19.27 22.41 -39.47
N GLU A 210 -19.42 23.13 -40.59
CA GLU A 210 -18.40 23.14 -41.65
C GLU A 210 -17.10 23.82 -41.20
N GLN A 211 -17.19 24.86 -40.38
CA GLN A 211 -16.03 25.58 -39.86
C GLN A 211 -15.23 24.74 -38.87
N VAL A 212 -15.90 23.93 -38.04
CA VAL A 212 -15.25 22.97 -37.14
C VAL A 212 -14.54 21.88 -37.94
N ALA A 213 -15.21 21.30 -38.94
CA ALA A 213 -14.63 20.27 -39.80
C ALA A 213 -13.39 20.77 -40.57
N ALA A 214 -13.44 22.00 -41.10
CA ALA A 214 -12.32 22.63 -41.79
C ALA A 214 -11.14 22.96 -40.86
N ALA A 215 -11.39 23.24 -39.58
CA ALA A 215 -10.34 23.44 -38.59
C ALA A 215 -9.62 22.12 -38.27
N VAL A 216 -10.37 21.04 -38.03
CA VAL A 216 -9.82 19.70 -37.82
C VAL A 216 -9.01 19.21 -39.03
N GLN A 217 -9.53 19.39 -40.24
CA GLN A 217 -8.83 18.98 -41.46
C GLN A 217 -7.52 19.73 -41.72
N ARG A 218 -7.43 21.01 -41.33
CA ARG A 218 -6.18 21.76 -41.45
C ARG A 218 -5.13 21.22 -40.50
N THR A 219 -5.51 20.96 -39.25
CA THR A 219 -4.55 20.48 -38.24
C THR A 219 -4.07 19.06 -38.55
N LEU A 220 -4.91 18.19 -39.12
CA LEU A 220 -4.51 16.83 -39.53
C LEU A 220 -3.66 16.78 -40.81
N LYS A 221 -3.57 17.88 -41.58
CA LYS A 221 -2.81 17.92 -42.86
C LYS A 221 -1.43 18.56 -42.74
N GLY A 222 -1.00 18.95 -41.54
CA GLY A 222 0.37 19.43 -41.25
C GLY A 222 0.77 20.70 -42.00
N GLN A 223 0.39 21.87 -41.48
CA GLN A 223 1.03 23.17 -41.73
C GLN A 223 1.12 23.97 -40.44
#